data_AF-A0A835PWK1-F1
#
_entry.id   AF-A0A835PWK1-F1
#
_cell.length_a   1.000
_cell.length_b   1.000
_cell.length_c   1.000
_cell.angle_alpha   90.00
_cell.angle_beta   90.00
_cell.angle_gamma   90.00
#
_symmetry.space_group_name_H-M   'P 1'
#
loop_
_entity.id
_entity.type
_entity.pdbx_description
1 polymer ?
#
loop_
_entity_poly.entity_id
_entity_poly.type
_entity_poly.pdbx_seq_one_letter_code
_entity_poly.pdbx_strand_id
1 'polypeptide(L)'
;MASSVAAVSNTIKKPSLRSGMGKKLAVAVALSIGIGSWFYAAIQPPPTRPCGSVGGPPVTAPRIRLRDGRHLAYAETGVPKETARFKLIFCHGFSSSRLDGIRASPEIMKELAVYIVSYDRAGYGESDPNPRRSLRSEASDLEELADALELGNRFFLIGFSLGGHAVWASIKYIPWRLAGAALLAPVINYRWPGFPTNLSRAAYKQQHVGDQWALRIAYYMPWLLHWWMTQPWLPTSTVIKGTTHLPNLFDEQMRDLAISNGMLQKRRELATQQGVYESYYRDMMVMFGKWEFDPMDLHPPPFPVHLWHGDEDGIVPVTLQRYICRRLGWIDYHELSITGHYLSAVPGFGDLVLKTLLVQPSD
;
A
#
# COMPACT_ATOMS: atom_id res chain seq x y z
N MET A 1 98.56 24.18 -24.93
CA MET A 1 97.82 22.91 -25.02
C MET A 1 96.69 22.95 -24.01
N ALA A 2 95.50 22.60 -24.46
CA ALA A 2 94.24 22.67 -23.72
C ALA A 2 94.18 21.71 -22.53
N SER A 3 93.46 22.06 -21.47
CA SER A 3 92.31 21.24 -21.05
C SER A 3 91.43 21.96 -20.04
N SER A 4 90.13 21.89 -20.31
CA SER A 4 89.02 22.40 -19.50
C SER A 4 88.74 21.50 -18.29
N VAL A 5 88.29 22.08 -17.17
CA VAL A 5 87.41 21.37 -16.23
C VAL A 5 86.25 22.29 -15.85
N ALA A 6 85.05 21.81 -16.14
CA ALA A 6 83.79 22.50 -16.01
C ALA A 6 83.34 22.67 -14.55
N ALA A 7 82.76 23.81 -14.24
CA ALA A 7 82.06 24.06 -12.98
C ALA A 7 80.71 23.34 -12.98
N VAL A 8 80.51 22.42 -12.02
CA VAL A 8 79.22 21.77 -11.77
C VAL A 8 78.38 22.66 -10.86
N SER A 9 77.35 23.29 -11.44
CA SER A 9 76.31 24.02 -10.70
C SER A 9 75.30 23.02 -10.12
N ASN A 10 75.34 22.80 -8.80
CA ASN A 10 74.31 22.05 -8.08
C ASN A 10 73.11 22.95 -7.74
N THR A 11 72.15 23.05 -8.65
CA THR A 11 70.80 23.56 -8.33
C THR A 11 69.96 22.47 -7.69
N ILE A 12 69.80 22.55 -6.36
CA ILE A 12 68.83 21.74 -5.60
C ILE A 12 67.41 22.20 -6.00
N LYS A 13 66.71 21.40 -6.82
CA LYS A 13 65.27 21.58 -7.09
C LYS A 13 64.49 21.28 -5.81
N LYS A 14 63.88 22.30 -5.18
CA LYS A 14 62.86 22.11 -4.16
C LYS A 14 61.70 21.29 -4.77
N PRO A 15 61.22 20.21 -4.11
CA PRO A 15 60.08 19.46 -4.62
C PRO A 15 58.83 20.34 -4.63
N SER A 16 58.14 20.36 -5.77
CA SER A 16 56.95 21.18 -5.99
C SER A 16 55.80 20.71 -5.08
N LEU A 17 55.43 21.49 -4.06
CA LEU A 17 54.25 21.23 -3.22
C LEU A 17 52.93 21.11 -4.02
N ARG A 18 52.88 21.67 -5.25
CA ARG A 18 51.70 21.61 -6.14
C ARG A 18 51.36 20.21 -6.65
N SER A 19 52.34 19.30 -6.81
CA SER A 19 52.09 17.99 -7.42
C SER A 19 51.40 17.00 -6.48
N GLY A 20 51.62 17.11 -5.17
CA GLY A 20 50.99 16.27 -4.15
C GLY A 20 49.53 16.67 -3.88
N MET A 21 49.21 17.96 -3.95
CA MET A 21 47.86 18.47 -3.71
C MET A 21 46.89 18.09 -4.83
N GLY A 22 47.33 18.16 -6.10
CA GLY A 22 46.53 17.71 -7.24
C GLY A 22 46.25 16.19 -7.22
N LYS A 23 47.22 15.37 -6.81
CA LYS A 23 47.02 13.92 -6.64
C LYS A 23 46.07 13.59 -5.50
N LYS A 24 46.18 14.25 -4.34
CA LYS A 24 45.25 14.09 -3.21
C LYS A 24 43.83 14.50 -3.59
N LEU A 25 43.67 15.61 -4.32
CA LEU A 25 42.38 16.06 -4.82
C LEU A 25 41.78 15.06 -5.82
N ALA A 26 42.58 14.54 -6.75
CA ALA A 26 42.13 13.52 -7.71
C ALA A 26 41.69 12.21 -7.01
N VAL A 27 42.43 11.76 -6.00
CA VAL A 27 42.06 10.59 -5.19
C VAL A 27 40.77 10.85 -4.41
N ALA A 28 40.62 12.03 -3.79
CA ALA A 28 39.40 12.41 -3.08
C ALA A 28 38.18 12.47 -4.01
N VAL A 29 38.33 13.01 -5.22
CA VAL A 29 37.28 13.04 -6.25
C VAL A 29 36.93 11.62 -6.70
N ALA A 30 37.93 10.78 -7.00
CA ALA A 30 37.70 9.39 -7.40
C ALA A 30 36.99 8.58 -6.30
N LEU A 31 37.38 8.74 -5.03
CA LEU A 31 36.71 8.12 -3.89
C LEU A 31 35.27 8.63 -3.75
N SER A 32 35.04 9.93 -3.92
CA SER A 32 33.69 10.52 -3.86
C SER A 32 32.79 9.98 -4.97
N ILE A 33 33.30 9.86 -6.20
CA ILE A 33 32.58 9.25 -7.33
C ILE A 33 32.32 7.76 -7.08
N GLY A 34 33.30 7.05 -6.52
CA GLY A 34 33.17 5.63 -6.17
C GLY A 34 32.08 5.40 -5.12
N ILE A 35 32.11 6.17 -4.02
CA ILE A 35 31.10 6.11 -2.96
C ILE A 35 29.73 6.53 -3.50
N GLY A 36 29.67 7.60 -4.31
CA GLY A 36 28.43 8.06 -4.94
C GLY A 36 27.81 7.03 -5.88
N SER A 37 28.63 6.40 -6.73
CA SER A 37 28.18 5.33 -7.64
C SER A 37 27.72 4.09 -6.90
N TRP A 38 28.46 3.67 -5.86
CA TRP A 38 28.06 2.55 -5.01
C TRP A 38 26.74 2.84 -4.30
N PHE A 39 26.60 4.03 -3.71
CA PHE A 39 25.38 4.43 -3.02
C PHE A 39 24.20 4.49 -3.99
N TYR A 40 24.38 5.11 -5.17
CA TYR A 40 23.37 5.15 -6.21
C TYR A 40 22.90 3.74 -6.61
N ALA A 41 23.83 2.81 -6.83
CA ALA A 41 23.51 1.42 -7.13
C ALA A 41 22.79 0.72 -5.97
N ALA A 42 23.21 0.96 -4.73
CA ALA A 42 22.62 0.35 -3.53
C ALA A 42 21.18 0.82 -3.27
N ILE A 43 20.81 2.04 -3.67
CA ILE A 43 19.45 2.56 -3.51
C ILE A 43 18.51 2.18 -4.65
N GLN A 44 19.02 1.66 -5.77
CA GLN A 44 18.14 1.21 -6.85
C GLN A 44 17.38 -0.04 -6.42
N PRO A 45 16.04 -0.07 -6.60
CA PRO A 45 15.29 -1.29 -6.42
C PRO A 45 15.67 -2.33 -7.47
N PRO A 46 15.43 -3.63 -7.20
CA PRO A 46 15.60 -4.66 -8.21
C PRO A 46 14.72 -4.39 -9.43
N PRO A 47 15.13 -4.80 -10.64
CA PRO A 47 14.31 -4.65 -11.83
C PRO A 47 12.98 -5.41 -11.66
N THR A 48 11.90 -4.78 -12.09
CA THR A 48 10.56 -5.38 -12.07
C THR A 48 10.51 -6.62 -12.93
N ARG A 49 9.85 -7.68 -12.45
CA ARG A 49 9.59 -8.89 -13.23
C ARG A 49 8.08 -9.11 -13.37
N PRO A 50 7.44 -8.45 -14.35
CA PRO A 50 6.01 -8.60 -14.57
C PRO A 50 5.63 -10.07 -14.81
N CYS A 51 4.45 -10.47 -14.36
CA CYS A 51 3.93 -11.80 -14.64
C CYS A 51 3.80 -12.04 -16.16
N GLY A 52 4.26 -13.19 -16.64
CA GLY A 52 4.27 -13.57 -18.06
C GLY A 52 5.48 -13.04 -18.85
N SER A 53 6.37 -12.28 -18.24
CA SER A 53 7.66 -11.88 -18.83
C SER A 53 8.70 -13.02 -18.79
N VAL A 54 9.75 -12.94 -19.61
CA VAL A 54 10.85 -13.92 -19.59
C VAL A 54 11.50 -13.92 -18.20
N GLY A 55 11.42 -15.06 -17.49
CA GLY A 55 11.94 -15.20 -16.12
C GLY A 55 11.06 -14.56 -15.02
N GLY A 56 9.86 -14.07 -15.37
CA GLY A 56 8.85 -13.64 -14.42
C GLY A 56 7.91 -14.79 -14.01
N PRO A 57 7.08 -14.59 -12.97
CA PRO A 57 6.06 -15.58 -12.58
C PRO A 57 5.04 -15.83 -13.71
N PRO A 58 4.41 -17.01 -13.76
CA PRO A 58 3.38 -17.29 -14.77
C PRO A 58 2.13 -16.44 -14.54
N VAL A 59 1.34 -16.30 -15.60
CA VAL A 59 -0.02 -15.76 -15.53
C VAL A 59 -0.99 -16.94 -15.55
N THR A 60 -1.81 -17.03 -14.52
CA THR A 60 -2.82 -18.07 -14.31
C THR A 60 -4.20 -17.50 -14.00
N ALA A 61 -4.28 -16.23 -13.58
CA ALA A 61 -5.52 -15.52 -13.29
C ALA A 61 -6.20 -15.02 -14.57
N PRO A 62 -7.54 -14.88 -14.56
CA PRO A 62 -8.23 -13.95 -15.43
C PRO A 62 -7.66 -12.54 -15.26
N ARG A 63 -7.47 -11.83 -16.38
CA ARG A 63 -7.00 -10.45 -16.39
C ARG A 63 -7.76 -9.62 -17.41
N ILE A 64 -8.00 -8.36 -17.07
CA ILE A 64 -8.41 -7.33 -18.02
C ILE A 64 -7.19 -6.51 -18.44
N ARG A 65 -7.25 -5.91 -19.64
CA ARG A 65 -6.22 -4.99 -20.12
C ARG A 65 -6.73 -3.55 -20.00
N LEU A 66 -5.96 -2.72 -19.31
CA LEU A 66 -6.20 -1.29 -19.15
C LEU A 66 -5.79 -0.52 -20.42
N ARG A 67 -6.27 0.71 -20.54
CA ARG A 67 -5.98 1.63 -21.66
C ARG A 67 -4.50 1.95 -21.79
N ASP A 68 -3.77 1.98 -20.68
CA ASP A 68 -2.33 2.23 -20.65
C ASP A 68 -1.49 0.97 -20.99
N GLY A 69 -2.15 -0.16 -21.26
CA GLY A 69 -1.54 -1.41 -21.66
C GLY A 69 -1.21 -2.37 -20.51
N ARG A 70 -1.32 -1.94 -19.25
CA ARG A 70 -1.18 -2.82 -18.08
C ARG A 70 -2.35 -3.80 -17.99
N HIS A 71 -2.15 -4.90 -17.27
CA HIS A 71 -3.18 -5.85 -16.93
C HIS A 71 -3.53 -5.81 -15.45
N LEU A 72 -4.81 -5.96 -15.12
CA LEU A 72 -5.26 -6.23 -13.76
C LEU A 72 -5.79 -7.65 -13.66
N ALA A 73 -5.21 -8.43 -12.76
CA ALA A 73 -5.71 -9.74 -12.39
C ALA A 73 -6.85 -9.63 -11.39
N TYR A 74 -7.86 -10.47 -11.56
CA TYR A 74 -9.05 -10.45 -10.72
C TYR A 74 -9.60 -11.85 -10.44
N ALA A 75 -10.51 -11.91 -9.47
CA ALA A 75 -11.29 -13.09 -9.12
C ALA A 75 -12.74 -12.67 -8.90
N GLU A 76 -13.66 -13.55 -9.29
CA GLU A 76 -15.10 -13.34 -9.20
C GLU A 76 -15.68 -14.27 -8.14
N THR A 77 -16.57 -13.74 -7.30
CA THR A 77 -17.27 -14.52 -6.27
C THR A 77 -18.72 -14.04 -6.13
N GLY A 78 -19.57 -14.87 -5.53
CA GLY A 78 -21.00 -14.59 -5.38
C GLY A 78 -21.86 -15.21 -6.47
N VAL A 79 -23.01 -14.60 -6.76
CA VAL A 79 -23.93 -15.06 -7.82
C VAL A 79 -23.42 -14.67 -9.21
N PRO A 80 -23.86 -15.32 -10.29
CA PRO A 80 -23.51 -14.92 -11.66
C PRO A 80 -23.81 -13.44 -11.95
N LYS A 81 -22.93 -12.78 -12.72
CA LYS A 81 -23.02 -11.34 -13.04
C LYS A 81 -24.38 -10.96 -13.67
N GLU A 82 -24.94 -11.87 -14.46
CA GLU A 82 -26.17 -11.69 -15.23
C GLU A 82 -27.42 -11.69 -14.35
N THR A 83 -27.37 -12.36 -13.20
CA THR A 83 -28.47 -12.44 -12.22
C THR A 83 -28.24 -11.58 -11.00
N ALA A 84 -27.08 -10.92 -10.90
CA ALA A 84 -26.71 -10.06 -9.78
C ALA A 84 -27.54 -8.78 -9.76
N ARG A 85 -28.11 -8.46 -8.60
CA ARG A 85 -28.73 -7.17 -8.29
C ARG A 85 -27.68 -6.13 -7.90
N PHE A 86 -26.67 -6.56 -7.12
CA PHE A 86 -25.60 -5.69 -6.65
C PHE A 86 -24.26 -6.19 -7.17
N LYS A 87 -23.49 -5.27 -7.75
CA LYS A 87 -22.15 -5.53 -8.27
C LYS A 87 -21.14 -4.69 -7.49
N LEU A 88 -20.11 -5.35 -6.96
CA LEU A 88 -19.18 -4.75 -6.03
C LEU A 88 -17.73 -5.02 -6.44
N ILE A 89 -16.85 -4.09 -6.12
CA ILE A 89 -15.42 -4.33 -6.12
C ILE A 89 -14.91 -4.37 -4.68
N PHE A 90 -14.10 -5.38 -4.35
CA PHE A 90 -13.43 -5.50 -3.07
C PHE A 90 -11.92 -5.19 -3.20
N CYS A 91 -11.48 -4.15 -2.51
CA CYS A 91 -10.09 -3.73 -2.42
C CYS A 91 -9.44 -4.37 -1.19
N HIS A 92 -8.53 -5.33 -1.42
CA HIS A 92 -7.90 -6.12 -0.37
C HIS A 92 -6.99 -5.32 0.58
N GLY A 93 -6.54 -5.94 1.68
CA GLY A 93 -5.59 -5.32 2.61
C GLY A 93 -4.12 -5.40 2.15
N PHE A 94 -3.21 -4.94 3.01
CA PHE A 94 -1.76 -5.18 2.84
C PHE A 94 -1.45 -6.68 2.93
N SER A 95 -0.43 -7.17 2.20
CA SER A 95 -0.05 -8.60 2.19
C SER A 95 -1.18 -9.57 1.75
N SER A 96 -2.13 -9.08 0.95
CA SER A 96 -3.27 -9.86 0.44
C SER A 96 -3.31 -9.84 -1.09
N SER A 97 -4.41 -10.31 -1.70
CA SER A 97 -4.55 -10.46 -3.17
C SER A 97 -6.01 -10.44 -3.60
N ARG A 98 -6.26 -10.61 -4.91
CA ARG A 98 -7.57 -10.88 -5.51
C ARG A 98 -8.33 -12.04 -4.88
N LEU A 99 -7.66 -12.94 -4.16
CA LEU A 99 -8.31 -14.10 -3.52
C LEU A 99 -8.93 -13.76 -2.15
N ASP A 100 -8.86 -12.51 -1.72
CA ASP A 100 -9.51 -12.01 -0.51
C ASP A 100 -10.89 -11.42 -0.82
N GLY A 101 -11.75 -11.29 0.19
CA GLY A 101 -13.11 -10.82 -0.01
C GLY A 101 -13.87 -10.56 1.28
N ILE A 102 -15.09 -10.03 1.14
CA ILE A 102 -16.05 -9.93 2.24
C ILE A 102 -16.54 -11.34 2.56
N ARG A 103 -16.24 -11.86 3.76
CA ARG A 103 -16.56 -13.24 4.17
C ARG A 103 -18.02 -13.40 4.56
N ALA A 104 -18.91 -13.08 3.64
CA ALA A 104 -20.35 -13.27 3.80
C ALA A 104 -20.74 -14.73 3.54
N SER A 105 -21.84 -15.16 4.16
CA SER A 105 -22.42 -16.47 4.00
C SER A 105 -23.00 -16.64 2.58
N PRO A 106 -22.93 -17.85 2.00
CA PRO A 106 -23.54 -18.14 0.70
C PRO A 106 -25.04 -17.79 0.65
N GLU A 107 -25.74 -17.93 1.78
CA GLU A 107 -27.15 -17.60 1.94
C GLU A 107 -27.38 -16.11 1.69
N ILE A 108 -26.62 -15.23 2.35
CA ILE A 108 -26.75 -13.77 2.17
C ILE A 108 -26.28 -13.32 0.79
N MET A 109 -25.21 -13.90 0.27
CA MET A 109 -24.75 -13.64 -1.10
C MET A 109 -25.85 -13.94 -2.13
N LYS A 110 -26.59 -15.02 -1.94
CA LYS A 110 -27.70 -15.42 -2.81
C LYS A 110 -28.97 -14.59 -2.58
N GLU A 111 -29.35 -14.35 -1.32
CA GLU A 111 -30.52 -13.57 -0.94
C GLU A 111 -30.47 -12.15 -1.53
N LEU A 112 -29.30 -11.50 -1.40
CA LEU A 112 -29.08 -10.16 -1.91
C LEU A 112 -28.70 -10.14 -3.40
N ALA A 113 -28.46 -11.29 -4.03
CA ALA A 113 -27.96 -11.43 -5.39
C ALA A 113 -26.69 -10.59 -5.66
N VAL A 114 -25.65 -10.87 -4.87
CA VAL A 114 -24.40 -10.09 -4.81
C VAL A 114 -23.34 -10.75 -5.70
N TYR A 115 -22.76 -9.97 -6.60
CA TYR A 115 -21.58 -10.34 -7.40
C TYR A 115 -20.41 -9.46 -7.00
N ILE A 116 -19.27 -10.09 -6.70
CA ILE A 116 -18.07 -9.40 -6.18
C ILE A 116 -16.88 -9.70 -7.09
N VAL A 117 -16.20 -8.64 -7.48
CA VAL A 117 -14.88 -8.70 -8.10
C VAL A 117 -13.84 -8.26 -7.08
N SER A 118 -12.88 -9.13 -6.80
CA SER A 118 -11.65 -8.77 -6.10
C SER A 118 -10.52 -8.72 -7.12
N TYR A 119 -9.57 -7.80 -6.97
CA TYR A 119 -8.45 -7.62 -7.91
C TYR A 119 -7.12 -7.57 -7.18
N ASP A 120 -6.05 -7.92 -7.88
CA ASP A 120 -4.70 -7.66 -7.42
C ASP A 120 -4.38 -6.18 -7.71
N ARG A 121 -3.99 -5.41 -6.69
CA ARG A 121 -3.52 -4.03 -6.91
C ARG A 121 -2.29 -4.00 -7.82
N ALA A 122 -2.00 -2.84 -8.41
CA ALA A 122 -0.80 -2.68 -9.25
C ALA A 122 0.48 -3.14 -8.53
N GLY A 123 1.17 -4.15 -9.10
CA GLY A 123 2.38 -4.77 -8.55
C GLY A 123 2.14 -5.92 -7.56
N TYR A 124 0.89 -6.20 -7.19
CA TYR A 124 0.50 -7.36 -6.40
C TYR A 124 0.12 -8.53 -7.31
N GLY A 125 0.28 -9.75 -6.79
CA GLY A 125 -0.21 -10.96 -7.44
C GLY A 125 0.16 -10.98 -8.92
N GLU A 126 -0.83 -11.01 -9.80
CA GLU A 126 -0.64 -11.10 -11.25
C GLU A 126 -1.00 -9.82 -12.03
N SER A 127 -1.24 -8.71 -11.32
CA SER A 127 -1.46 -7.39 -11.92
C SER A 127 -0.15 -6.71 -12.26
N ASP A 128 -0.06 -6.11 -13.44
CA ASP A 128 1.14 -5.42 -13.88
C ASP A 128 1.49 -4.26 -12.93
N PRO A 129 2.78 -4.03 -12.64
CA PRO A 129 3.20 -2.87 -11.85
C PRO A 129 2.85 -1.55 -12.53
N ASN A 130 2.57 -0.52 -11.74
CA ASN A 130 2.39 0.84 -12.24
C ASN A 130 3.55 1.75 -11.76
N PRO A 131 4.50 2.12 -12.63
CA PRO A 131 5.60 3.01 -12.27
C PRO A 131 5.14 4.40 -11.81
N ARG A 132 3.97 4.86 -12.30
CA ARG A 132 3.37 6.16 -11.96
C ARG A 132 2.22 6.03 -10.95
N ARG A 133 2.20 4.95 -10.17
CA ARG A 133 1.14 4.67 -9.19
C ARG A 133 0.87 5.87 -8.30
N SER A 134 -0.41 6.20 -8.20
CA SER A 134 -0.97 7.28 -7.40
C SER A 134 -2.39 6.90 -6.98
N LEU A 135 -3.00 7.69 -6.09
CA LEU A 135 -4.41 7.52 -5.76
C LEU A 135 -5.31 7.68 -6.98
N ARG A 136 -5.00 8.66 -7.84
CA ARG A 136 -5.76 8.88 -9.07
C ARG A 136 -5.70 7.67 -9.99
N SER A 137 -4.50 7.10 -10.20
CA SER A 137 -4.38 5.91 -11.03
C SER A 137 -5.09 4.70 -10.41
N GLU A 138 -5.09 4.55 -9.08
CA GLU A 138 -5.85 3.48 -8.41
C GLU A 138 -7.36 3.62 -8.66
N ALA A 139 -7.92 4.83 -8.59
CA ALA A 139 -9.31 5.07 -8.92
C ALA A 139 -9.62 4.82 -10.40
N SER A 140 -8.74 5.25 -11.31
CA SER A 140 -8.88 4.97 -12.75
C SER A 140 -8.80 3.47 -13.05
N ASP A 141 -7.90 2.73 -12.40
CA ASP A 141 -7.77 1.28 -12.52
C ASP A 141 -9.08 0.57 -12.11
N LEU A 142 -9.73 1.03 -11.03
CA LEU A 142 -11.04 0.53 -10.60
C LEU A 142 -12.17 0.86 -11.57
N GLU A 143 -12.19 2.07 -12.13
CA GLU A 143 -13.18 2.47 -13.14
C GLU A 143 -13.05 1.61 -14.40
N GLU A 144 -11.83 1.41 -14.89
CA GLU A 144 -11.57 0.59 -16.06
C GLU A 144 -11.83 -0.90 -15.81
N LEU A 145 -11.55 -1.41 -14.60
CA LEU A 145 -11.94 -2.76 -14.19
C LEU A 145 -13.46 -2.93 -14.22
N ALA A 146 -14.20 -1.95 -13.70
CA ALA A 146 -15.66 -1.97 -13.70
C ALA A 146 -16.24 -1.93 -15.13
N ASP A 147 -15.65 -1.12 -16.01
CA ASP A 147 -16.04 -1.03 -17.42
C ASP A 147 -15.77 -2.34 -18.17
N ALA A 148 -14.55 -2.88 -18.03
CA ALA A 148 -14.13 -4.10 -18.73
C ALA A 148 -14.94 -5.33 -18.32
N LEU A 149 -15.42 -5.38 -17.07
CA LEU A 149 -16.27 -6.46 -16.58
C LEU A 149 -17.77 -6.16 -16.68
N GLU A 150 -18.13 -4.98 -17.22
CA GLU A 150 -19.53 -4.55 -17.40
C GLU A 150 -20.32 -4.56 -16.08
N LEU A 151 -19.75 -3.94 -15.05
CA LEU A 151 -20.41 -3.80 -13.75
C LEU A 151 -21.56 -2.77 -13.77
N GLY A 152 -21.79 -2.13 -14.91
CA GLY A 152 -22.81 -1.12 -15.11
C GLY A 152 -22.30 0.29 -14.82
N ASN A 153 -23.23 1.25 -14.87
CA ASN A 153 -22.91 2.67 -14.69
C ASN A 153 -22.36 2.98 -13.29
N ARG A 154 -22.88 2.28 -12.28
CA ARG A 154 -22.44 2.41 -10.89
C ARG A 154 -22.28 1.06 -10.22
N PHE A 155 -21.30 0.95 -9.32
CA PHE A 155 -20.99 -0.24 -8.53
C PHE A 155 -20.71 0.15 -7.08
N PHE A 156 -20.74 -0.81 -6.16
CA PHE A 156 -20.34 -0.58 -4.76
C PHE A 156 -18.87 -0.90 -4.57
N LEU A 157 -18.24 -0.23 -3.61
CA LEU A 157 -16.82 -0.41 -3.33
C LEU A 157 -16.59 -0.72 -1.86
N ILE A 158 -15.87 -1.79 -1.56
CA ILE A 158 -15.51 -2.18 -0.19
C ILE A 158 -13.99 -2.21 -0.09
N GLY A 159 -13.41 -1.43 0.82
CA GLY A 159 -11.97 -1.42 1.08
C GLY A 159 -11.63 -1.90 2.48
N PHE A 160 -10.82 -2.96 2.57
CA PHE A 160 -10.32 -3.47 3.86
C PHE A 160 -8.90 -2.99 4.13
N SER A 161 -8.67 -2.45 5.33
CA SER A 161 -7.36 -2.02 5.81
C SER A 161 -6.70 -1.06 4.81
N LEU A 162 -5.56 -1.44 4.22
CA LEU A 162 -4.91 -0.62 3.21
C LEU A 162 -5.82 -0.37 1.99
N GLY A 163 -6.73 -1.29 1.64
CA GLY A 163 -7.69 -1.11 0.56
C GLY A 163 -8.60 0.11 0.72
N GLY A 164 -8.70 0.68 1.93
CA GLY A 164 -9.38 1.95 2.15
C GLY A 164 -8.82 3.13 1.34
N HIS A 165 -7.53 3.11 0.95
CA HIS A 165 -7.00 4.18 0.08
C HIS A 165 -7.66 4.22 -1.30
N ALA A 166 -8.01 3.06 -1.83
CA ALA A 166 -8.70 2.94 -3.11
C ALA A 166 -10.13 3.46 -3.01
N VAL A 167 -10.78 3.27 -1.86
CA VAL A 167 -12.10 3.86 -1.55
C VAL A 167 -12.03 5.38 -1.49
N TRP A 168 -11.11 5.95 -0.69
CA TRP A 168 -10.92 7.41 -0.61
C TRP A 168 -10.60 8.02 -1.98
N ALA A 169 -9.72 7.37 -2.75
CA ALA A 169 -9.40 7.78 -4.10
C ALA A 169 -10.63 7.76 -5.02
N SER A 170 -11.47 6.73 -4.91
CA SER A 170 -12.66 6.58 -5.76
C SER A 170 -13.73 7.61 -5.42
N ILE A 171 -13.96 7.89 -4.13
CA ILE A 171 -14.83 8.99 -3.70
C ILE A 171 -14.33 10.33 -4.26
N LYS A 172 -13.01 10.56 -4.27
CA LYS A 172 -12.43 11.80 -4.80
C LYS A 172 -12.55 11.92 -6.32
N TYR A 173 -12.21 10.84 -7.05
CA TYR A 173 -11.90 10.93 -8.48
C TYR A 173 -12.96 10.34 -9.40
N ILE A 174 -13.77 9.40 -8.93
CA ILE A 174 -14.83 8.77 -9.71
C ILE A 174 -16.16 8.66 -8.92
N PRO A 175 -16.59 9.67 -8.15
CA PRO A 175 -17.80 9.55 -7.32
C PRO A 175 -19.07 9.24 -8.16
N TRP A 176 -19.11 9.62 -9.44
CA TRP A 176 -20.22 9.31 -10.34
C TRP A 176 -20.35 7.81 -10.66
N ARG A 177 -19.31 7.01 -10.41
CA ARG A 177 -19.29 5.55 -10.61
C ARG A 177 -19.68 4.76 -9.37
N LEU A 178 -19.85 5.41 -8.21
CA LEU A 178 -20.15 4.70 -6.97
C LEU A 178 -21.65 4.73 -6.64
N ALA A 179 -22.18 3.56 -6.31
CA ALA A 179 -23.53 3.37 -5.75
C ALA A 179 -23.53 3.40 -4.21
N GLY A 180 -22.39 3.09 -3.59
CA GLY A 180 -22.16 3.10 -2.14
C GLY A 180 -20.73 2.65 -1.84
N ALA A 181 -20.23 3.00 -0.66
CA ALA A 181 -18.87 2.63 -0.25
C ALA A 181 -18.80 2.14 1.20
N ALA A 182 -17.93 1.16 1.44
CA ALA A 182 -17.61 0.67 2.77
C ALA A 182 -16.10 0.69 3.03
N LEU A 183 -15.73 1.20 4.19
CA LEU A 183 -14.37 1.20 4.71
C LEU A 183 -14.31 0.26 5.93
N LEU A 184 -13.43 -0.73 5.89
CA LEU A 184 -13.30 -1.76 6.93
C LEU A 184 -11.91 -1.66 7.56
N ALA A 185 -11.81 -1.19 8.80
CA ALA A 185 -10.55 -0.88 9.50
C ALA A 185 -9.52 -0.09 8.65
N PRO A 186 -9.91 0.98 7.95
CA PRO A 186 -9.05 1.58 6.92
C PRO A 186 -7.75 2.16 7.48
N VAL A 187 -6.63 1.93 6.78
CA VAL A 187 -5.31 2.48 7.16
C VAL A 187 -5.31 4.00 7.10
N ILE A 188 -4.52 4.63 7.98
CA ILE A 188 -4.46 6.07 8.15
C ILE A 188 -3.08 6.61 7.81
N ASN A 189 -3.04 7.74 7.11
CA ASN A 189 -1.83 8.54 7.02
C ASN A 189 -1.81 9.58 8.14
N TYR A 190 -0.91 9.38 9.11
CA TYR A 190 -0.72 10.27 10.27
C TYR A 190 -0.33 11.71 9.91
N ARG A 191 -0.05 11.99 8.63
CA ARG A 191 0.36 13.31 8.14
C ARG A 191 -0.70 14.00 7.27
N TRP A 192 -1.92 13.49 7.21
CA TRP A 192 -3.04 14.23 6.62
C TRP A 192 -3.25 15.57 7.37
N PRO A 193 -3.24 16.71 6.66
CA PRO A 193 -3.25 18.04 7.29
C PRO A 193 -4.50 18.36 8.10
N GLY A 194 -5.62 17.68 7.84
CA GLY A 194 -6.88 17.87 8.54
C GLY A 194 -6.91 17.33 9.96
N PHE A 195 -5.88 16.58 10.39
CA PHE A 195 -5.74 16.15 11.76
C PHE A 195 -5.13 17.23 12.66
N PRO A 196 -5.64 17.40 13.90
CA PRO A 196 -4.95 18.15 14.93
C PRO A 196 -3.59 17.52 15.18
N THR A 197 -2.54 18.35 15.16
CA THR A 197 -1.14 17.88 15.21
C THR A 197 -0.83 17.09 16.48
N ASN A 198 -1.44 17.44 17.62
CA ASN A 198 -1.30 16.70 18.88
C ASN A 198 -1.92 15.30 18.79
N LEU A 199 -3.11 15.20 18.19
CA LEU A 199 -3.84 13.93 18.04
C LEU A 199 -3.06 12.97 17.11
N SER A 200 -2.67 13.42 15.92
CA SER A 200 -1.94 12.57 14.98
C SER A 200 -0.56 12.17 15.48
N ARG A 201 0.17 13.07 16.17
CA ARG A 201 1.45 12.74 16.81
C ARG A 201 1.30 11.73 17.95
N ALA A 202 0.24 11.84 18.75
CA ALA A 202 -0.02 10.88 19.83
C ALA A 202 -0.28 9.48 19.27
N ALA A 203 -1.16 9.35 18.28
CA ALA A 203 -1.43 8.08 17.60
C ALA A 203 -0.19 7.51 16.90
N TYR A 204 0.60 8.35 16.21
CA TYR A 204 1.84 7.91 15.57
C TYR A 204 2.89 7.40 16.57
N LYS A 205 2.97 7.99 17.77
CA LYS A 205 3.90 7.55 18.82
C LYS A 205 3.52 6.21 19.46
N GLN A 206 2.27 5.78 19.33
CA GLN A 206 1.83 4.45 19.79
C GLN A 206 2.34 3.32 18.88
N GLN A 207 2.72 3.64 17.64
CA GLN A 207 3.30 2.68 16.71
C GLN A 207 4.68 2.22 17.20
N HIS A 208 5.05 0.98 16.88
CA HIS A 208 6.40 0.49 17.15
C HIS A 208 7.45 1.36 16.45
N VAL A 209 8.62 1.53 17.06
CA VAL A 209 9.69 2.44 16.58
C VAL A 209 10.11 2.11 15.15
N GLY A 210 10.10 0.83 14.79
CA GLY A 210 10.35 0.35 13.43
C GLY A 210 9.35 0.88 12.40
N ASP A 211 8.05 0.80 12.69
CA ASP A 211 7.01 1.34 11.82
C ASP A 211 7.09 2.86 11.75
N GLN A 212 7.34 3.54 12.87
CA GLN A 212 7.55 4.99 12.84
C GLN A 212 8.63 5.37 11.82
N TRP A 213 9.79 4.73 11.85
CA TRP A 213 10.87 4.99 10.90
C TRP A 213 10.50 4.61 9.46
N ALA A 214 9.96 3.41 9.26
CA ALA A 214 9.55 2.95 7.92
C ALA A 214 8.55 3.93 7.28
N LEU A 215 7.54 4.38 8.02
CA LEU A 215 6.56 5.38 7.57
C LEU A 215 7.17 6.79 7.40
N ARG A 216 8.23 7.13 8.14
CA ARG A 216 8.94 8.39 7.98
C ARG A 216 9.75 8.42 6.70
N ILE A 217 10.45 7.34 6.39
CA ILE A 217 11.22 7.19 5.15
C ILE A 217 10.27 7.17 3.96
N ALA A 218 9.17 6.42 4.02
CA ALA A 218 8.15 6.40 2.97
C ALA A 218 7.61 7.80 2.64
N TYR A 219 7.43 8.67 3.65
CA TYR A 219 6.92 10.03 3.45
C TYR A 219 7.98 11.03 2.94
N TYR A 220 9.15 11.09 3.59
CA TYR A 220 10.15 12.13 3.31
C TYR A 220 11.17 11.74 2.24
N MET A 221 11.50 10.46 2.14
CA MET A 221 12.56 9.94 1.29
C MET A 221 12.11 8.62 0.63
N PRO A 222 10.98 8.59 -0.10
CA PRO A 222 10.47 7.35 -0.71
C PRO A 222 11.50 6.67 -1.62
N TRP A 223 12.35 7.45 -2.29
CA TRP A 223 13.45 6.94 -3.12
C TRP A 223 14.48 6.10 -2.33
N LEU A 224 14.58 6.27 -1.01
CA LEU A 224 15.49 5.51 -0.14
C LEU A 224 14.80 4.31 0.53
N LEU A 225 13.47 4.18 0.41
CA LEU A 225 12.71 3.19 1.17
C LEU A 225 13.17 1.75 0.90
N HIS A 226 13.46 1.41 -0.36
CA HIS A 226 13.96 0.08 -0.71
C HIS A 226 15.21 -0.27 0.09
N TRP A 227 16.24 0.58 -0.02
CA TRP A 227 17.50 0.39 0.69
C TRP A 227 17.30 0.34 2.19
N TRP A 228 16.52 1.26 2.76
CA TRP A 228 16.25 1.27 4.20
C TRP A 228 15.67 -0.06 4.67
N MET A 229 14.64 -0.55 3.97
CA MET A 229 13.89 -1.73 4.37
C MET A 229 14.66 -3.03 4.16
N THR A 230 15.73 -3.04 3.36
CA THR A 230 16.61 -4.20 3.16
C THR A 230 17.78 -4.25 4.16
N GLN A 231 18.03 -3.20 4.95
CA GLN A 231 19.12 -3.22 5.92
C GLN A 231 18.72 -3.96 7.20
N PRO A 232 19.46 -5.01 7.62
CA PRO A 232 19.09 -5.81 8.79
C PRO A 232 19.28 -5.06 10.12
N TRP A 233 20.14 -4.04 10.16
CA TRP A 233 20.45 -3.23 11.34
C TRP A 233 19.54 -2.00 11.50
N LEU A 234 18.68 -1.69 10.52
CA LEU A 234 17.77 -0.55 10.61
C LEU A 234 16.41 -0.99 11.20
N PRO A 235 15.73 -0.10 11.97
CA PRO A 235 14.35 -0.34 12.37
C PRO A 235 13.46 -0.49 11.13
N THR A 236 12.62 -1.53 11.14
CA THR A 236 11.76 -1.88 10.00
C THR A 236 10.34 -2.20 10.47
N SER A 237 9.40 -2.27 9.52
CA SER A 237 7.98 -2.43 9.80
C SER A 237 7.65 -3.78 10.44
N THR A 238 6.93 -3.76 11.57
CA THR A 238 6.46 -4.99 12.21
C THR A 238 5.38 -5.68 11.39
N VAL A 239 4.59 -4.92 10.61
CA VAL A 239 3.57 -5.47 9.71
C VAL A 239 4.23 -6.33 8.62
N ILE A 240 5.32 -5.84 8.02
CA ILE A 240 6.09 -6.61 7.02
C ILE A 240 6.78 -7.81 7.67
N LYS A 241 7.33 -7.66 8.88
CA LYS A 241 7.92 -8.78 9.62
C LYS A 241 6.89 -9.79 10.15
N GLY A 242 5.60 -9.42 10.23
CA GLY A 242 4.57 -10.24 10.86
C GLY A 242 4.66 -10.27 12.38
N THR A 243 5.33 -9.30 13.01
CA THR A 243 5.60 -9.25 14.46
C THR A 243 4.86 -8.12 15.17
N THR A 244 3.84 -7.52 14.54
CA THR A 244 3.04 -6.47 15.17
C THR A 244 2.35 -6.99 16.43
N HIS A 245 2.40 -6.24 17.52
CA HIS A 245 1.67 -6.60 18.73
C HIS A 245 0.15 -6.47 18.49
N LEU A 246 -0.62 -7.51 18.81
CA LEU A 246 -2.07 -7.54 18.66
C LEU A 246 -2.67 -7.65 20.08
N PRO A 247 -3.27 -6.58 20.62
CA PRO A 247 -3.83 -6.61 21.97
C PRO A 247 -5.14 -7.40 22.06
N ASN A 248 -5.86 -7.53 20.95
CA ASN A 248 -7.09 -8.32 20.87
C ASN A 248 -6.76 -9.82 20.72
N LEU A 249 -7.34 -10.64 21.60
CA LEU A 249 -7.08 -12.08 21.66
C LEU A 249 -7.51 -12.82 20.38
N PHE A 250 -8.65 -12.43 19.79
CA PHE A 250 -9.14 -13.06 18.56
C PHE A 250 -8.20 -12.80 17.38
N ASP A 251 -7.72 -11.56 17.23
CA ASP A 251 -6.71 -11.20 16.24
C ASP A 251 -5.41 -12.02 16.39
N GLU A 252 -4.92 -12.17 17.62
CA GLU A 252 -3.74 -12.98 17.93
C GLU A 252 -3.94 -14.45 17.53
N GLN A 253 -5.05 -15.06 17.97
CA GLN A 253 -5.38 -16.44 17.64
C GLN A 253 -5.53 -16.67 16.13
N MET A 254 -6.17 -15.73 15.43
CA MET A 254 -6.35 -15.81 13.98
C MET A 254 -5.01 -15.71 13.23
N ARG A 255 -4.08 -14.87 13.71
CA ARG A 255 -2.71 -14.83 13.16
C ARG A 255 -1.99 -16.15 13.39
N ASP A 256 -2.02 -16.69 14.61
CA ASP A 256 -1.31 -17.92 14.97
C ASP A 256 -1.86 -19.13 14.19
N LEU A 257 -3.18 -19.19 14.00
CA LEU A 257 -3.82 -20.17 13.12
C LEU A 257 -3.33 -20.01 11.67
N ALA A 258 -3.30 -18.79 11.14
CA ALA A 258 -2.84 -18.53 9.78
C ALA A 258 -1.34 -18.82 9.57
N ILE A 259 -0.52 -18.70 10.63
CA ILE A 259 0.89 -19.10 10.63
C ILE A 259 0.99 -20.62 10.62
N SER A 260 0.34 -21.29 11.58
CA SER A 260 0.46 -22.73 11.78
C SER A 260 -0.06 -23.56 10.60
N ASN A 261 -1.09 -23.07 9.88
CA ASN A 261 -1.61 -23.74 8.68
C ASN A 261 -0.96 -23.26 7.37
N GLY A 262 0.06 -22.39 7.43
CA GLY A 262 0.79 -21.88 6.27
C GLY A 262 0.04 -20.86 5.41
N MET A 263 -1.18 -20.47 5.77
CA MET A 263 -1.99 -19.50 5.01
C MET A 263 -1.31 -18.13 4.91
N LEU A 264 -0.68 -17.66 5.99
CA LEU A 264 0.01 -16.36 6.00
C LEU A 264 1.18 -16.34 5.01
N GLN A 265 1.95 -17.44 4.97
CA GLN A 265 3.08 -17.59 4.05
C GLN A 265 2.59 -17.63 2.59
N LYS A 266 1.56 -18.44 2.29
CA LYS A 266 0.98 -18.53 0.95
C LYS A 266 0.43 -17.18 0.46
N ARG A 267 -0.25 -16.42 1.33
CA ARG A 267 -0.74 -15.07 1.01
C ARG A 267 0.40 -14.11 0.70
N ARG A 268 1.47 -14.14 1.51
CA ARG A 268 2.68 -13.33 1.31
C ARG A 268 3.36 -13.65 -0.01
N GLU A 269 3.54 -14.94 -0.32
CA GLU A 269 4.16 -15.39 -1.58
C GLU A 269 3.37 -14.90 -2.78
N LEU A 270 2.04 -15.09 -2.81
CA LEU A 270 1.20 -14.60 -3.89
C LEU A 270 1.26 -13.07 -4.00
N ALA A 271 1.12 -12.35 -2.88
CA ALA A 271 1.15 -10.88 -2.86
C ALA A 271 2.48 -10.32 -3.37
N THR A 272 3.59 -11.02 -3.12
CA THR A 272 4.95 -10.53 -3.39
C THR A 272 5.66 -11.28 -4.52
N GLN A 273 4.97 -12.09 -5.32
CA GLN A 273 5.60 -12.91 -6.37
C GLN A 273 6.33 -12.09 -7.45
N GLN A 274 5.93 -10.82 -7.66
CA GLN A 274 6.61 -9.87 -8.55
C GLN A 274 7.73 -9.08 -7.83
N GLY A 275 7.93 -9.31 -6.54
CA GLY A 275 8.90 -8.66 -5.68
C GLY A 275 8.26 -7.83 -4.56
N VAL A 276 8.92 -7.82 -3.40
CA VAL A 276 8.51 -7.02 -2.22
C VAL A 276 8.53 -5.51 -2.53
N TYR A 277 9.39 -5.06 -3.43
CA TYR A 277 9.44 -3.65 -3.81
C TYR A 277 8.14 -3.21 -4.49
N GLU A 278 7.73 -3.89 -5.57
CA GLU A 278 6.54 -3.51 -6.36
C GLU A 278 5.22 -3.69 -5.62
N SER A 279 5.19 -4.59 -4.64
CA SER A 279 4.05 -4.79 -3.78
C SER A 279 4.13 -3.89 -2.53
N TYR A 280 4.86 -4.32 -1.51
CA TYR A 280 4.81 -3.74 -0.17
C TYR A 280 5.35 -2.32 -0.12
N TYR A 281 6.51 -2.07 -0.71
CA TYR A 281 7.16 -0.77 -0.58
C TYR A 281 6.45 0.29 -1.41
N ARG A 282 5.95 -0.06 -2.61
CA ARG A 282 5.09 0.82 -3.40
C ARG A 282 3.77 1.14 -2.69
N ASP A 283 3.12 0.15 -2.05
CA ASP A 283 1.94 0.39 -1.20
C ASP A 283 2.25 1.40 -0.09
N MET A 284 3.41 1.25 0.58
CA MET A 284 3.84 2.19 1.62
C MET A 284 4.08 3.60 1.09
N MET A 285 4.76 3.74 -0.06
CA MET A 285 5.03 5.04 -0.68
C MET A 285 3.74 5.78 -1.06
N VAL A 286 2.73 5.06 -1.55
CA VAL A 286 1.44 5.65 -1.96
C VAL A 286 0.59 5.98 -0.74
N MET A 287 0.35 5.02 0.15
CA MET A 287 -0.51 5.21 1.31
C MET A 287 0.03 6.28 2.27
N PHE A 288 1.32 6.20 2.59
CA PHE A 288 1.96 7.08 3.58
C PHE A 288 2.75 8.22 2.93
N GLY A 289 2.59 8.43 1.62
CA GLY A 289 3.18 9.55 0.89
C GLY A 289 2.38 10.84 1.04
N LYS A 290 2.62 11.78 0.12
CA LYS A 290 1.89 13.05 0.04
C LYS A 290 0.69 12.89 -0.88
N TRP A 291 -0.50 12.96 -0.30
CA TRP A 291 -1.74 12.88 -1.06
C TRP A 291 -2.05 14.25 -1.67
N GLU A 292 -2.64 14.26 -2.87
CA GLU A 292 -3.10 15.49 -3.55
C GLU A 292 -4.36 16.08 -2.91
N PHE A 293 -4.98 15.34 -1.98
CA PHE A 293 -6.15 15.76 -1.22
C PHE A 293 -6.11 15.19 0.19
N ASP A 294 -6.84 15.81 1.11
CA ASP A 294 -7.14 15.25 2.42
C ASP A 294 -8.54 14.60 2.38
N PRO A 295 -8.72 13.34 2.82
CA PRO A 295 -10.04 12.74 2.97
C PRO A 295 -11.03 13.59 3.77
N MET A 296 -10.56 14.36 4.75
CA MET A 296 -11.36 15.22 5.62
C MET A 296 -11.82 16.54 4.96
N ASP A 297 -11.38 16.81 3.73
CA ASP A 297 -11.82 17.93 2.91
C ASP A 297 -12.80 17.49 1.80
N LEU A 298 -13.18 16.21 1.76
CA LEU A 298 -14.17 15.71 0.82
C LEU A 298 -15.58 16.17 1.19
N HIS A 299 -16.32 16.60 0.17
CA HIS A 299 -17.74 16.90 0.30
C HIS A 299 -18.56 15.60 0.43
N PRO A 300 -19.75 15.66 1.06
CA PRO A 300 -20.66 14.53 1.11
C PRO A 300 -20.92 13.96 -0.29
N PRO A 301 -20.68 12.66 -0.53
CA PRO A 301 -21.01 12.04 -1.80
C PRO A 301 -22.53 11.79 -1.95
N PRO A 302 -23.04 11.61 -3.19
CA PRO A 302 -24.45 11.33 -3.44
C PRO A 302 -24.81 9.83 -3.23
N PHE A 303 -24.11 9.14 -2.32
CA PHE A 303 -24.27 7.71 -2.03
C PHE A 303 -23.84 7.43 -0.58
N PRO A 304 -24.34 6.34 0.04
CA PRO A 304 -23.99 6.01 1.42
C PRO A 304 -22.50 5.63 1.55
N VAL A 305 -21.88 6.08 2.64
CA VAL A 305 -20.52 5.70 3.02
C VAL A 305 -20.52 5.19 4.44
N HIS A 306 -20.15 3.93 4.62
CA HIS A 306 -20.07 3.30 5.93
C HIS A 306 -18.60 3.04 6.31
N LEU A 307 -18.28 3.19 7.59
CA LEU A 307 -16.98 2.83 8.13
C LEU A 307 -17.13 1.93 9.34
N TRP A 308 -16.56 0.73 9.28
CA TRP A 308 -16.46 -0.19 10.42
C TRP A 308 -15.05 -0.20 10.98
N HIS A 309 -14.92 -0.14 12.30
CA HIS A 309 -13.62 -0.21 12.97
C HIS A 309 -13.74 -0.87 14.34
N GLY A 310 -12.81 -1.78 14.66
CA GLY A 310 -12.74 -2.42 15.97
C GLY A 310 -12.08 -1.53 17.02
N ASP A 311 -12.66 -1.41 18.22
CA ASP A 311 -12.11 -0.57 19.30
C ASP A 311 -10.79 -1.08 19.90
N GLU A 312 -10.45 -2.35 19.67
CA GLU A 312 -9.20 -3.02 20.08
C GLU A 312 -8.22 -3.24 18.91
N ASP A 313 -8.40 -2.55 17.78
CA ASP A 313 -7.49 -2.64 16.64
C ASP A 313 -6.05 -2.21 17.01
N GLY A 314 -5.15 -3.21 17.07
CA GLY A 314 -3.73 -3.01 17.39
C GLY A 314 -2.84 -2.60 16.21
N ILE A 315 -3.36 -2.64 14.98
CA ILE A 315 -2.60 -2.29 13.77
C ILE A 315 -2.90 -0.84 13.39
N VAL A 316 -4.17 -0.48 13.34
CA VAL A 316 -4.64 0.86 12.99
C VAL A 316 -5.45 1.42 14.17
N PRO A 317 -4.89 2.36 14.96
CA PRO A 317 -5.58 2.91 16.11
C PRO A 317 -6.91 3.58 15.72
N VAL A 318 -8.00 3.13 16.35
CA VAL A 318 -9.38 3.62 16.11
C VAL A 318 -9.54 5.13 16.34
N THR A 319 -8.68 5.71 17.19
CA THR A 319 -8.74 7.12 17.63
C THR A 319 -8.80 8.14 16.49
N LEU A 320 -8.06 7.90 15.41
CA LEU A 320 -8.04 8.80 14.26
C LEU A 320 -9.26 8.59 13.35
N GLN A 321 -9.83 7.39 13.27
CA GLN A 321 -11.11 7.17 12.58
C GLN A 321 -12.27 7.87 13.29
N ARG A 322 -12.32 7.78 14.62
CA ARG A 322 -13.28 8.56 15.44
C ARG A 322 -13.21 10.05 15.15
N TYR A 323 -12.03 10.59 14.84
CA TYR A 323 -11.90 11.99 14.44
C TYR A 323 -12.40 12.24 13.02
N ILE A 324 -12.01 11.40 12.05
CA ILE A 324 -12.46 11.50 10.66
C ILE A 324 -13.99 11.46 10.60
N CYS A 325 -14.64 10.45 11.19
CA CYS A 325 -16.10 10.29 11.15
C CYS A 325 -16.85 11.41 11.88
N ARG A 326 -16.30 11.96 12.98
CA ARG A 326 -16.91 13.15 13.62
C ARG A 326 -16.81 14.40 12.75
N ARG A 327 -15.72 14.55 11.99
CA ARG A 327 -15.53 15.68 11.07
C ARG A 327 -16.36 15.52 9.79
N LEU A 328 -16.42 14.31 9.27
CA LEU A 328 -17.18 13.93 8.09
C LEU A 328 -18.51 13.31 8.53
N GLY A 329 -19.46 14.17 8.93
CA GLY A 329 -20.77 13.74 9.43
C GLY A 329 -21.65 12.99 8.41
N TRP A 330 -21.17 12.79 7.20
CA TRP A 330 -21.80 11.98 6.14
C TRP A 330 -21.32 10.53 6.10
N ILE A 331 -20.39 10.15 7.00
CA ILE A 331 -19.95 8.75 7.16
C ILE A 331 -20.75 8.10 8.28
N ASP A 332 -21.47 7.04 7.93
CA ASP A 332 -22.12 6.18 8.92
C ASP A 332 -21.05 5.33 9.61
N TYR A 333 -20.71 5.70 10.85
CA TYR A 333 -19.65 5.06 11.61
C TYR A 333 -20.17 3.95 12.52
N HIS A 334 -19.55 2.78 12.39
CA HIS A 334 -19.88 1.54 13.10
C HIS A 334 -18.66 1.08 13.89
N GLU A 335 -18.57 1.50 15.15
CA GLU A 335 -17.53 1.01 16.05
C GLU A 335 -17.93 -0.35 16.63
N LEU A 336 -17.03 -1.33 16.51
CA LEU A 336 -17.25 -2.70 16.98
C LEU A 336 -16.50 -2.89 18.29
N SER A 337 -17.24 -3.22 19.36
CA SER A 337 -16.65 -3.44 20.67
C SER A 337 -15.93 -4.79 20.76
N ILE A 338 -14.80 -4.83 21.49
CA ILE A 338 -13.97 -6.02 21.74
C ILE A 338 -13.51 -6.67 20.42
N THR A 339 -13.30 -5.82 19.41
CA THR A 339 -12.97 -6.27 18.05
C THR A 339 -11.63 -5.68 17.63
N GLY A 340 -10.75 -6.51 17.08
CA GLY A 340 -9.44 -6.10 16.56
C GLY A 340 -9.47 -5.66 15.08
N HIS A 341 -8.30 -5.65 14.45
CA HIS A 341 -8.11 -5.37 13.04
C HIS A 341 -8.70 -6.45 12.13
N TYR A 342 -8.75 -7.72 12.58
CA TYR A 342 -9.26 -8.83 11.78
C TYR A 342 -10.78 -8.97 11.86
N LEU A 343 -11.49 -7.84 11.93
CA LEU A 343 -12.95 -7.78 11.93
C LEU A 343 -13.60 -8.53 10.76
N SER A 344 -12.91 -8.64 9.61
CA SER A 344 -13.38 -9.43 8.46
C SER A 344 -13.42 -10.94 8.71
N ALA A 345 -12.76 -11.43 9.76
CA ALA A 345 -12.78 -12.82 10.20
C ALA A 345 -13.85 -13.09 11.27
N VAL A 346 -14.48 -12.05 11.83
CA VAL A 346 -15.53 -12.21 12.83
C VAL A 346 -16.75 -12.88 12.16
N PRO A 347 -17.28 -13.99 12.71
CA PRO A 347 -18.43 -14.68 12.13
C PRO A 347 -19.64 -13.76 11.93
N GLY A 348 -20.27 -13.82 10.77
CA GLY A 348 -21.44 -13.00 10.42
C GLY A 348 -21.12 -11.53 10.09
N PHE A 349 -19.87 -11.08 10.23
CA PHE A 349 -19.51 -9.68 9.92
C PHE A 349 -19.73 -9.34 8.45
N GLY A 350 -19.39 -10.25 7.52
CA GLY A 350 -19.63 -10.04 6.10
C GLY A 350 -21.12 -9.86 5.78
N ASP A 351 -21.99 -10.63 6.43
CA ASP A 351 -23.44 -10.56 6.27
C ASP A 351 -23.97 -9.21 6.76
N LEU A 352 -23.50 -8.76 7.92
CA LEU A 352 -23.84 -7.45 8.47
C LEU A 352 -23.46 -6.33 7.49
N VAL A 353 -22.22 -6.32 7.00
CA VAL A 353 -21.75 -5.29 6.06
C VAL A 353 -22.60 -5.27 4.79
N LEU A 354 -22.86 -6.43 4.18
CA LEU A 354 -23.65 -6.48 2.95
C LEU A 354 -25.10 -6.05 3.18
N LYS A 355 -25.74 -6.49 4.26
CA LYS A 355 -27.10 -6.07 4.59
C LYS A 355 -27.16 -4.56 4.82
N THR A 356 -26.26 -4.00 5.62
CA THR A 356 -26.26 -2.56 5.91
C THR A 356 -25.94 -1.71 4.68
N LEU A 357 -24.95 -2.11 3.87
CA LEU A 357 -24.53 -1.33 2.71
C LEU A 357 -25.54 -1.38 1.55
N LEU A 358 -26.19 -2.52 1.35
CA LEU A 358 -27.02 -2.77 0.15
C LEU A 358 -28.52 -2.62 0.40
N VAL A 359 -28.96 -2.77 1.65
CA VAL A 359 -30.37 -2.61 2.04
C VAL A 359 -30.49 -1.30 2.81
N GLN A 360 -30.76 -0.21 2.09
CA GLN A 360 -31.15 1.03 2.75
C GLN A 360 -32.50 0.83 3.46
N PRO A 361 -32.72 1.44 4.64
CA PRO A 361 -34.05 1.53 5.22
C PRO A 361 -34.99 2.12 4.17
N SER A 362 -36.15 1.50 3.97
CA SER A 362 -37.21 2.13 3.18
C SER A 362 -37.67 3.36 3.95
N ASP A 363 -37.54 4.55 3.35
CA ASP A 363 -38.07 5.81 3.90
C ASP A 363 -39.58 5.72 4.17
#